data_AF-A0ABD2JQ17-F1
#
_entry.id   AF-A0ABD2JQ17-F1
#
_cell.length_a   1.000
_cell.length_b   1.000
_cell.length_c   1.000
_cell.angle_alpha   90.00
_cell.angle_beta   90.00
_cell.angle_gamma   90.00
#
_symmetry.space_group_name_H-M   'P 1'
#
loop_
_entity.id
_entity.type
_entity.pdbx_description
1 polymer ?
#
loop_
_entity_poly.entity_id
_entity_poly.type
_entity_poly.pdbx_seq_one_letter_code
_entity_poly.pdbx_strand_id
1 'polypeptide(L)'
;MGANRKGQIAQKDKWMTAEKDKLSTAQKDKWVTAEKDKWVTAQKDKWVTAQKDKWVTAQKDKWVTAQKDKWVTAQKDKWVTAQKDKLSTAQKDKWVTAEKDKWVTAQKDKWVTAQKDKWVTAQKDKWVTAQKDKWVTAQKDKWVTAEKEKWDKWVTAEKEKWVTAQKDKWVTAEKDKWVTAQKDKWVTAEKGKWVTAEKDKWVTSQSDK
;
A
#
# COMPACT_ATOMS: atom_id res chain seq x y z
N MET A 1 -33.68 -13.63 -10.41
CA MET A 1 -32.71 -13.96 -11.47
C MET A 1 -32.02 -12.67 -11.88
N GLY A 2 -30.80 -12.42 -11.41
CA GLY A 2 -30.07 -11.21 -11.77
C GLY A 2 -29.59 -11.31 -13.21
N ALA A 3 -30.04 -10.41 -14.08
CA ALA A 3 -29.52 -10.30 -15.43
C ALA A 3 -28.01 -10.05 -15.34
N ASN A 4 -27.22 -11.04 -15.74
CA ASN A 4 -25.78 -10.89 -15.88
C ASN A 4 -25.55 -9.97 -17.08
N ARG A 5 -25.46 -8.66 -16.84
CA ARG A 5 -25.30 -7.66 -17.91
C ARG A 5 -23.93 -7.86 -18.56
N LYS A 6 -23.93 -7.83 -19.89
CA LYS A 6 -22.73 -8.07 -20.72
C LYS A 6 -21.62 -7.05 -20.41
N GLY A 7 -21.99 -5.86 -19.95
CA GLY A 7 -21.12 -4.83 -19.41
C GLY A 7 -21.71 -3.44 -19.56
N GLN A 8 -21.04 -2.46 -18.95
CA GLN A 8 -21.40 -1.05 -18.98
C GLN A 8 -20.19 -0.21 -19.40
N ILE A 9 -20.40 0.73 -20.30
CA ILE A 9 -19.37 1.63 -20.82
C ILE A 9 -19.90 3.05 -20.74
N ALA A 10 -19.12 3.95 -20.15
CA ALA A 10 -19.42 5.38 -20.01
C ALA A 10 -18.23 6.22 -20.50
N GLN A 11 -18.52 7.40 -21.06
CA GLN A 11 -17.49 8.30 -21.57
C GLN A 11 -17.89 9.76 -21.46
N LYS A 12 -17.11 10.53 -20.70
CA LYS A 12 -17.36 11.95 -20.38
C LYS A 12 -18.70 12.17 -19.70
N ASP A 13 -19.18 11.18 -18.97
CA ASP A 13 -20.44 11.23 -18.28
C ASP A 13 -20.32 11.92 -16.92
N LYS A 14 -21.43 12.48 -16.46
CA LYS A 14 -21.50 13.01 -15.10
C LYS A 14 -21.44 11.88 -14.07
N TRP A 15 -22.00 10.71 -14.40
CA TRP A 15 -22.10 9.54 -13.52
C TRP A 15 -22.11 8.25 -14.34
N MET A 16 -21.35 7.26 -13.89
CA MET A 16 -21.42 5.86 -14.32
C MET A 16 -21.72 4.99 -13.10
N THR A 17 -22.69 4.08 -13.22
CA THR A 17 -23.05 3.14 -12.16
C THR A 17 -23.31 1.76 -12.75
N ALA A 18 -22.42 0.81 -12.44
CA ALA A 18 -22.52 -0.58 -12.86
C ALA A 18 -22.78 -1.51 -11.66
N GLU A 19 -23.58 -2.56 -11.87
CA GLU A 19 -23.91 -3.50 -10.81
C GLU A 19 -24.10 -4.91 -11.36
N LYS A 20 -23.29 -5.85 -10.85
CA LYS A 20 -23.25 -7.27 -11.25
C LYS A 20 -22.92 -7.45 -12.73
N ASP A 21 -22.07 -6.60 -13.27
CA ASP A 21 -21.67 -6.60 -14.67
C ASP A 21 -20.41 -7.47 -14.88
N LYS A 22 -20.31 -8.05 -16.07
CA LYS A 22 -19.09 -8.78 -16.46
C LYS A 22 -17.92 -7.81 -16.71
N LEU A 23 -18.19 -6.60 -17.16
CA LEU A 23 -17.20 -5.59 -17.52
C LEU A 23 -17.79 -4.18 -17.36
N SER A 24 -17.10 -3.32 -16.65
CA SER A 24 -17.52 -1.94 -16.38
C SER A 24 -16.37 -0.99 -16.71
N THR A 25 -16.55 -0.13 -17.69
CA THR A 25 -15.52 0.77 -18.21
C THR A 25 -16.00 2.22 -18.17
N ALA A 26 -15.21 3.10 -17.56
CA ALA A 26 -15.45 4.54 -17.53
C ALA A 26 -14.25 5.31 -18.09
N GLN A 27 -14.51 6.46 -18.71
CA GLN A 27 -13.45 7.31 -19.21
C GLN A 27 -13.83 8.80 -19.18
N LYS A 28 -13.06 9.59 -18.41
CA LYS A 28 -13.24 11.05 -18.22
C LYS A 28 -14.57 11.42 -17.55
N ASP A 29 -15.10 10.52 -16.73
CA ASP A 29 -16.33 10.70 -15.99
C ASP A 29 -16.08 11.45 -14.68
N LYS A 30 -17.11 12.13 -14.20
CA LYS A 30 -17.00 12.81 -12.90
C LYS A 30 -17.10 11.83 -11.73
N TRP A 31 -17.87 10.75 -11.89
CA TRP A 31 -18.11 9.76 -10.84
C TRP A 31 -18.35 8.38 -11.45
N VAL A 32 -17.63 7.38 -10.94
CA VAL A 32 -17.73 5.98 -11.37
C VAL A 32 -18.01 5.13 -10.14
N THR A 33 -19.06 4.32 -10.18
CA THR A 33 -19.41 3.38 -9.12
C THR A 33 -19.67 2.01 -9.71
N ALA A 34 -19.00 1.00 -9.16
CA ALA A 34 -19.16 -0.40 -9.54
C ALA A 34 -19.41 -1.26 -8.30
N GLU A 35 -20.32 -2.23 -8.41
CA GLU A 35 -20.58 -3.19 -7.34
C GLU A 35 -20.78 -4.62 -7.87
N LYS A 36 -20.00 -5.56 -7.32
CA LYS A 36 -20.03 -7.00 -7.63
C LYS A 36 -19.72 -7.32 -9.10
N ASP A 37 -18.95 -6.48 -9.75
CA ASP A 37 -18.52 -6.63 -11.12
C ASP A 37 -17.31 -7.56 -11.23
N LYS A 38 -17.18 -8.21 -12.39
CA LYS A 38 -16.02 -9.06 -12.64
C LYS A 38 -14.79 -8.25 -13.02
N TRP A 39 -14.96 -7.12 -13.70
CA TRP A 39 -13.86 -6.25 -14.13
C TRP A 39 -14.33 -4.80 -14.16
N VAL A 40 -13.60 -3.91 -13.47
CA VAL A 40 -13.84 -2.47 -13.45
C VAL A 40 -12.59 -1.77 -13.97
N THR A 41 -12.76 -0.91 -14.97
CA THR A 41 -11.69 -0.07 -15.54
C THR A 41 -12.12 1.39 -15.56
N ALA A 42 -11.35 2.25 -14.91
CA ALA A 42 -11.57 3.68 -14.84
C ALA A 42 -10.34 4.42 -15.39
N GLN A 43 -10.56 5.54 -16.09
CA GLN A 43 -9.47 6.30 -16.69
C GLN A 43 -9.77 7.80 -16.79
N LYS A 44 -8.93 8.60 -16.13
CA LYS A 44 -9.03 10.08 -16.07
C LYS A 44 -10.34 10.57 -15.44
N ASP A 45 -10.88 9.79 -14.53
CA ASP A 45 -12.10 10.04 -13.80
C ASP A 45 -11.80 10.85 -12.53
N LYS A 46 -12.79 11.62 -12.07
CA LYS A 46 -12.58 12.42 -10.85
C LYS A 46 -12.74 11.57 -9.58
N TRP A 47 -13.63 10.58 -9.58
CA TRP A 47 -13.90 9.71 -8.44
C TRP A 47 -14.28 8.32 -8.92
N VAL A 48 -13.62 7.30 -8.38
CA VAL A 48 -13.85 5.88 -8.68
C VAL A 48 -14.13 5.15 -7.37
N THR A 49 -15.25 4.44 -7.30
CA THR A 49 -15.62 3.60 -6.17
C THR A 49 -15.98 2.21 -6.67
N ALA A 50 -15.29 1.20 -6.14
CA ALA A 50 -15.45 -0.21 -6.47
C ALA A 50 -15.74 -1.01 -5.19
N GLN A 51 -16.63 -2.00 -5.28
CA GLN A 51 -17.05 -2.76 -4.11
C GLN A 51 -17.40 -4.22 -4.43
N LYS A 52 -16.67 -5.15 -3.80
CA LYS A 52 -16.82 -6.61 -3.97
C LYS A 52 -16.59 -7.07 -5.40
N ASP A 53 -15.76 -6.34 -6.13
CA ASP A 53 -15.38 -6.60 -7.50
C ASP A 53 -14.24 -7.61 -7.56
N LYS A 54 -14.14 -8.34 -8.67
CA LYS A 54 -13.04 -9.30 -8.83
C LYS A 54 -11.74 -8.58 -9.21
N TRP A 55 -11.80 -7.54 -10.03
CA TRP A 55 -10.64 -6.81 -10.52
C TRP A 55 -11.00 -5.34 -10.74
N VAL A 56 -10.19 -4.45 -10.18
CA VAL A 56 -10.35 -2.99 -10.30
C VAL A 56 -9.05 -2.40 -10.84
N THR A 57 -9.14 -1.65 -11.94
CA THR A 57 -8.02 -0.90 -12.52
C THR A 57 -8.41 0.56 -12.66
N ALA A 58 -7.62 1.45 -12.06
CA ALA A 58 -7.79 2.90 -12.10
C ALA A 58 -6.53 3.55 -12.67
N GLN A 59 -6.68 4.62 -13.45
CA GLN A 59 -5.54 5.27 -14.08
C GLN A 59 -5.76 6.78 -14.31
N LYS A 60 -4.87 7.58 -13.72
CA LYS A 60 -4.87 9.05 -13.79
C LYS A 60 -6.15 9.66 -13.20
N ASP A 61 -6.72 8.99 -12.22
CA ASP A 61 -7.90 9.38 -11.51
C ASP A 61 -7.55 10.26 -10.31
N LYS A 62 -8.48 11.12 -9.90
CA LYS A 62 -8.21 12.00 -8.74
C LYS A 62 -8.40 11.24 -7.41
N TRP A 63 -9.35 10.32 -7.34
CA TRP A 63 -9.65 9.56 -6.13
C TRP A 63 -10.13 8.16 -6.50
N VAL A 64 -9.51 7.15 -5.90
CA VAL A 64 -9.84 5.74 -6.10
C VAL A 64 -10.13 5.13 -4.74
N THR A 65 -11.29 4.49 -4.60
CA THR A 65 -11.69 3.74 -3.40
C THR A 65 -12.14 2.35 -3.80
N ALA A 66 -11.51 1.34 -3.23
CA ALA A 66 -11.79 -0.07 -3.45
C ALA A 66 -12.08 -0.75 -2.11
N GLN A 67 -13.05 -1.67 -2.10
CA GLN A 67 -13.46 -2.32 -0.86
C GLN A 67 -13.92 -3.76 -1.07
N LYS A 68 -13.26 -4.69 -0.37
CA LYS A 68 -13.51 -6.15 -0.42
C LYS A 68 -13.34 -6.73 -1.82
N ASP A 69 -12.45 -6.14 -2.59
CA ASP A 69 -12.10 -6.55 -3.94
C ASP A 69 -11.00 -7.60 -3.91
N LYS A 70 -10.92 -8.45 -4.94
CA LYS A 70 -9.82 -9.44 -4.98
C LYS A 70 -8.51 -8.82 -5.43
N TRP A 71 -8.55 -7.85 -6.34
CA TRP A 71 -7.36 -7.27 -6.95
C TRP A 71 -7.64 -5.81 -7.31
N VAL A 72 -6.80 -4.91 -6.81
CA VAL A 72 -6.88 -3.47 -7.07
C VAL A 72 -5.55 -3.00 -7.65
N THR A 73 -5.60 -2.27 -8.75
CA THR A 73 -4.44 -1.64 -9.38
C THR A 73 -4.75 -0.18 -9.66
N ALA A 74 -3.95 0.72 -9.09
CA ALA A 74 -4.04 2.16 -9.26
C ALA A 74 -2.73 2.68 -9.88
N GLN A 75 -2.83 3.70 -10.73
CA GLN A 75 -1.65 4.25 -11.41
C GLN A 75 -1.79 5.74 -11.75
N LYS A 76 -0.84 6.53 -11.24
CA LYS A 76 -0.75 8.00 -11.43
C LYS A 76 -1.98 8.74 -10.89
N ASP A 77 -2.56 8.20 -9.84
CA ASP A 77 -3.72 8.72 -9.16
C ASP A 77 -3.31 9.68 -8.04
N LYS A 78 -4.19 10.60 -7.69
CA LYS A 78 -3.87 11.54 -6.59
C LYS A 78 -4.05 10.86 -5.23
N TRP A 79 -5.06 10.02 -5.06
CA TRP A 79 -5.40 9.35 -3.81
C TRP A 79 -5.96 7.97 -4.10
N VAL A 80 -5.43 6.96 -3.41
CA VAL A 80 -5.85 5.56 -3.51
C VAL A 80 -6.16 5.05 -2.12
N THR A 81 -7.34 4.47 -1.95
CA THR A 81 -7.75 3.81 -0.71
C THR A 81 -8.24 2.40 -1.03
N ALA A 82 -7.61 1.40 -0.44
CA ALA A 82 -7.97 -0.01 -0.54
C ALA A 82 -8.32 -0.55 0.84
N GLN A 83 -9.36 -1.38 0.94
CA GLN A 83 -9.81 -1.89 2.23
C GLN A 83 -10.35 -3.31 2.15
N LYS A 84 -9.74 -4.20 2.94
CA LYS A 84 -10.07 -5.64 3.02
C LYS A 84 -9.92 -6.35 1.68
N ASP A 85 -8.98 -5.89 0.88
CA ASP A 85 -8.70 -6.43 -0.44
C ASP A 85 -7.68 -7.57 -0.34
N LYS A 86 -7.74 -8.50 -1.28
CA LYS A 86 -6.74 -9.59 -1.29
C LYS A 86 -5.40 -9.11 -1.82
N LEU A 87 -5.38 -8.17 -2.76
CA LEU A 87 -4.15 -7.56 -3.26
C LEU A 87 -4.41 -6.15 -3.77
N SER A 88 -3.57 -5.22 -3.33
CA SER A 88 -3.64 -3.80 -3.67
C SER A 88 -2.29 -3.34 -4.20
N THR A 89 -2.26 -2.82 -5.43
CA THR A 89 -1.06 -2.30 -6.08
C THR A 89 -1.27 -0.83 -6.46
N ALA A 90 -0.34 0.02 -6.06
CA ALA A 90 -0.31 1.45 -6.36
C ALA A 90 1.02 1.82 -7.04
N GLN A 91 0.98 2.79 -7.95
CA GLN A 91 2.18 3.20 -8.68
C GLN A 91 2.13 4.66 -9.14
N LYS A 92 3.14 5.44 -8.70
CA LYS A 92 3.31 6.87 -9.02
C LYS A 92 2.13 7.73 -8.52
N ASP A 93 1.54 7.31 -7.41
CA ASP A 93 0.43 7.95 -6.76
C ASP A 93 0.92 8.94 -5.70
N LYS A 94 0.11 9.96 -5.38
CA LYS A 94 0.51 10.92 -4.33
C LYS A 94 0.26 10.37 -2.93
N TRP A 95 -0.80 9.61 -2.74
CA TRP A 95 -1.19 9.09 -1.43
C TRP A 95 -1.85 7.73 -1.61
N VAL A 96 -1.34 6.74 -0.88
CA VAL A 96 -1.84 5.37 -0.88
C VAL A 96 -2.18 4.99 0.55
N THR A 97 -3.40 4.50 0.77
CA THR A 97 -3.86 3.99 2.05
C THR A 97 -4.44 2.59 1.86
N ALA A 98 -3.94 1.63 2.62
CA ALA A 98 -4.45 0.26 2.64
C ALA A 98 -4.82 -0.13 4.08
N GLU A 99 -5.93 -0.84 4.25
CA GLU A 99 -6.37 -1.31 5.56
C GLU A 99 -6.94 -2.74 5.51
N LYS A 100 -6.35 -3.64 6.31
CA LYS A 100 -6.74 -5.06 6.44
C LYS A 100 -6.63 -5.86 5.14
N ASP A 101 -5.73 -5.45 4.26
CA ASP A 101 -5.42 -6.13 3.02
C ASP A 101 -4.48 -7.33 3.27
N LYS A 102 -4.56 -8.32 2.38
CA LYS A 102 -3.62 -9.44 2.47
C LYS A 102 -2.23 -9.06 1.94
N TRP A 103 -2.17 -8.27 0.87
CA TRP A 103 -0.92 -7.86 0.23
C TRP A 103 -1.06 -6.42 -0.30
N VAL A 104 -0.10 -5.58 0.04
CA VAL A 104 0.00 -4.19 -0.42
C VAL A 104 1.34 -4.01 -1.12
N THR A 105 1.32 -3.44 -2.32
CA THR A 105 2.53 -3.07 -3.07
C THR A 105 2.41 -1.62 -3.52
N ALA A 106 3.38 -0.80 -3.13
CA ALA A 106 3.46 0.61 -3.49
C ALA A 106 4.79 0.87 -4.21
N GLN A 107 4.78 1.77 -5.19
CA GLN A 107 5.99 2.07 -5.95
C GLN A 107 6.02 3.49 -6.51
N LYS A 108 7.06 4.24 -6.15
CA LYS A 108 7.30 5.64 -6.56
C LYS A 108 6.19 6.58 -6.10
N ASP A 109 5.59 6.26 -4.97
CA ASP A 109 4.52 7.00 -4.35
C ASP A 109 5.08 8.05 -3.38
N LYS A 110 4.33 9.14 -3.17
CA LYS A 110 4.80 10.17 -2.23
C LYS A 110 4.56 9.75 -0.78
N TRP A 111 3.44 9.10 -0.49
CA TRP A 111 3.06 8.68 0.85
C TRP A 111 2.30 7.36 0.80
N VAL A 112 2.73 6.41 1.61
CA VAL A 112 2.12 5.07 1.73
C VAL A 112 1.78 4.85 3.20
N THR A 113 0.53 4.51 3.47
CA THR A 113 0.05 4.14 4.81
C THR A 113 -0.64 2.79 4.73
N ALA A 114 -0.14 1.83 5.50
CA ALA A 114 -0.66 0.47 5.61
C ALA A 114 -1.06 0.20 7.05
N GLN A 115 -2.17 -0.52 7.24
CA GLN A 115 -2.69 -0.80 8.56
C GLN A 115 -3.35 -2.18 8.65
N LYS A 116 -2.83 -3.02 9.56
CA LYS A 116 -3.32 -4.39 9.84
C LYS A 116 -3.27 -5.30 8.61
N ASP A 117 -2.34 -5.04 7.71
CA ASP A 117 -2.09 -5.81 6.51
C ASP A 117 -1.17 -6.99 6.82
N LYS A 118 -1.24 -8.06 6.01
CA LYS A 118 -0.32 -9.18 6.22
C LYS A 118 1.06 -8.89 5.65
N TRP A 119 1.13 -8.27 4.48
CA TRP A 119 2.38 -8.01 3.77
C TRP A 119 2.32 -6.64 3.11
N VAL A 120 3.35 -5.84 3.35
CA VAL A 120 3.51 -4.50 2.78
C VAL A 120 4.87 -4.43 2.10
N THR A 121 4.88 -4.12 0.81
CA THR A 121 6.09 -3.87 0.03
C THR A 121 6.04 -2.45 -0.52
N ALA A 122 7.06 -1.66 -0.22
CA ALA A 122 7.22 -0.28 -0.69
C ALA A 122 8.56 -0.12 -1.42
N GLN A 123 8.59 0.72 -2.45
CA GLN A 123 9.80 0.91 -3.25
C GLN A 123 9.88 2.29 -3.91
N LYS A 124 10.97 3.02 -3.61
CA LYS A 124 11.25 4.38 -4.11
C LYS A 124 10.19 5.39 -3.70
N ASP A 125 9.57 5.19 -2.55
CA ASP A 125 8.56 6.02 -1.96
C ASP A 125 9.21 7.09 -1.07
N LYS A 126 8.53 8.23 -0.86
CA LYS A 126 9.11 9.24 0.06
C LYS A 126 8.83 8.94 1.52
N TRP A 127 7.69 8.34 1.83
CA TRP A 127 7.27 8.08 3.20
C TRP A 127 6.42 6.82 3.24
N VAL A 128 6.80 5.89 4.11
CA VAL A 128 6.09 4.63 4.32
C VAL A 128 5.77 4.51 5.80
N THR A 129 4.50 4.32 6.13
CA THR A 129 4.03 4.08 7.50
C THR A 129 3.25 2.79 7.53
N ALA A 130 3.68 1.85 8.38
CA ALA A 130 3.13 0.51 8.47
C ALA A 130 2.77 0.18 9.93
N GLN A 131 1.47 0.12 10.22
CA GLN A 131 0.94 -0.07 11.57
C GLN A 131 0.25 -1.42 11.75
N LYS A 132 0.71 -2.20 12.72
CA LYS A 132 0.17 -3.53 13.06
C LYS A 132 0.27 -4.57 11.94
N ASP A 133 1.07 -4.30 10.92
CA ASP A 133 1.30 -5.23 9.82
C ASP A 133 2.15 -6.43 10.26
N LYS A 134 2.16 -7.53 9.51
CA LYS A 134 3.00 -8.70 9.86
C LYS A 134 4.38 -8.64 9.22
N TRP A 135 4.47 -8.18 7.98
CA TRP A 135 5.72 -8.13 7.22
C TRP A 135 5.77 -6.82 6.46
N VAL A 136 6.86 -6.09 6.62
CA VAL A 136 7.10 -4.81 5.94
C VAL A 136 8.46 -4.88 5.27
N THR A 137 8.47 -4.72 3.95
CA THR A 137 9.68 -4.61 3.15
C THR A 137 9.70 -3.25 2.47
N ALA A 138 10.75 -2.47 2.68
CA ALA A 138 10.96 -1.16 2.09
C ALA A 138 12.31 -1.11 1.38
N GLN A 139 12.37 -0.44 0.23
CA GLN A 139 13.61 -0.33 -0.53
C GLN A 139 13.74 1.01 -1.25
N LYS A 140 14.85 1.71 -0.97
CA LYS A 140 15.20 3.02 -1.53
C LYS A 140 14.13 4.08 -1.24
N ASP A 141 13.42 3.93 -0.14
CA ASP A 141 12.51 4.95 0.32
C ASP A 141 13.31 6.06 1.05
N LYS A 142 12.64 7.14 1.42
CA LYS A 142 13.29 8.21 2.21
C LYS A 142 13.07 8.00 3.71
N TRP A 143 11.89 7.56 4.10
CA TRP A 143 11.49 7.38 5.48
C TRP A 143 10.57 6.17 5.62
N VAL A 144 10.90 5.28 6.53
CA VAL A 144 10.12 4.09 6.85
C VAL A 144 9.82 4.09 8.34
N THR A 145 8.54 4.05 8.70
CA THR A 145 8.08 3.91 10.08
C THR A 145 7.22 2.67 10.22
N ALA A 146 7.61 1.82 11.14
CA ALA A 146 7.00 0.54 11.42
C ALA A 146 6.65 0.47 12.92
N GLU A 147 5.38 0.23 13.23
CA GLU A 147 4.96 0.05 14.63
C GLU A 147 4.01 -1.14 14.78
N LYS A 148 4.12 -1.86 15.89
CA LYS A 148 3.15 -2.88 16.30
C LYS A 148 2.89 -2.87 17.80
N GLU A 149 1.83 -3.55 18.23
CA GLU A 149 1.54 -3.73 19.66
C GLU A 149 2.13 -5.04 20.24
N LYS A 150 2.61 -5.95 19.39
CA LYS A 150 3.09 -7.29 19.74
C LYS A 150 4.25 -7.73 18.84
N TRP A 151 5.18 -8.49 19.39
CA TRP A 151 6.44 -8.94 18.78
C TRP A 151 6.25 -10.06 17.72
N ASP A 152 5.41 -9.79 16.72
CA ASP A 152 5.08 -10.71 15.62
C ASP A 152 5.21 -10.02 14.26
N LYS A 153 6.12 -9.06 14.14
CA LYS A 153 6.38 -8.33 12.90
C LYS A 153 7.84 -8.40 12.49
N TRP A 154 8.03 -8.47 11.19
CA TRP A 154 9.33 -8.43 10.53
C TRP A 154 9.39 -7.15 9.69
N VAL A 155 10.47 -6.39 9.88
CA VAL A 155 10.77 -5.19 9.12
C VAL A 155 12.09 -5.41 8.40
N THR A 156 12.08 -5.24 7.08
CA THR A 156 13.27 -5.25 6.25
C THR A 156 13.34 -3.95 5.47
N ALA A 157 14.43 -3.22 5.63
CA ALA A 157 14.68 -1.94 4.99
C ALA A 157 16.05 -1.98 4.28
N GLU A 158 16.12 -1.40 3.07
CA GLU A 158 17.36 -1.36 2.31
C GLU A 158 17.54 -0.01 1.60
N LYS A 159 18.67 0.67 1.84
CA LYS A 159 19.07 1.95 1.23
C LYS A 159 18.11 3.10 1.57
N GLU A 160 17.59 3.10 2.78
CA GLU A 160 16.73 4.11 3.36
C GLU A 160 17.55 5.28 3.92
N LYS A 161 16.95 6.47 3.98
CA LYS A 161 17.55 7.56 4.78
C LYS A 161 17.23 7.42 6.26
N TRP A 162 16.03 6.97 6.60
CA TRP A 162 15.58 6.86 7.98
C TRP A 162 14.65 5.66 8.15
N VAL A 163 14.95 4.82 9.13
CA VAL A 163 14.12 3.68 9.53
C VAL A 163 13.79 3.82 11.01
N THR A 164 12.50 3.76 11.34
CA THR A 164 12.02 3.70 12.72
C THR A 164 11.17 2.45 12.87
N ALA A 165 11.56 1.57 13.78
CA ALA A 165 10.87 0.32 14.11
C ALA A 165 10.54 0.30 15.62
N GLN A 166 9.39 -0.27 15.97
CA GLN A 166 8.94 -0.34 17.36
C GLN A 166 8.11 -1.60 17.64
N LYS A 167 8.51 -2.35 18.67
CA LYS A 167 7.85 -3.56 19.17
C LYS A 167 7.76 -4.67 18.12
N ASP A 168 8.78 -4.77 17.29
CA ASP A 168 8.95 -5.73 16.22
C ASP A 168 9.73 -6.96 16.68
N LYS A 169 9.50 -8.10 16.01
CA LYS A 169 10.22 -9.35 16.29
C LYS A 169 11.60 -9.33 15.65
N TRP A 170 11.70 -8.77 14.46
CA TRP A 170 12.94 -8.70 13.69
C TRP A 170 12.96 -7.39 12.91
N VAL A 171 14.06 -6.67 13.02
CA VAL A 171 14.35 -5.47 12.24
C VAL A 171 15.68 -5.71 11.53
N THR A 172 15.67 -5.68 10.21
CA THR A 172 16.86 -5.76 9.37
C THR A 172 16.95 -4.50 8.52
N ALA A 173 18.05 -3.79 8.65
CA ALA A 173 18.34 -2.54 7.97
C ALA A 173 19.70 -2.65 7.25
N GLU A 174 19.74 -2.42 5.94
CA GLU A 174 20.96 -2.54 5.14
C GLU A 174 21.23 -1.26 4.35
N LYS A 175 22.43 -0.68 4.54
CA LYS A 175 22.85 0.59 3.92
C LYS A 175 21.94 1.78 4.28
N ASP A 176 21.32 1.74 5.44
CA ASP A 176 20.40 2.77 5.92
C ASP A 176 21.15 3.83 6.71
N LYS A 177 20.88 5.13 6.46
CA LYS A 177 21.67 6.19 7.12
C LYS A 177 21.40 6.28 8.62
N TRP A 178 20.14 6.17 9.02
CA TRP A 178 19.69 6.30 10.41
C TRP A 178 18.68 5.19 10.71
N VAL A 179 18.95 4.40 11.74
CA VAL A 179 18.07 3.33 12.21
C VAL A 179 17.75 3.58 13.69
N THR A 180 16.47 3.66 14.01
CA THR A 180 15.97 3.75 15.38
C THR A 180 15.05 2.56 15.64
N ALA A 181 15.44 1.72 16.58
CA ALA A 181 14.71 0.54 17.03
C ALA A 181 14.35 0.69 18.51
N GLN A 182 13.16 0.24 18.90
CA GLN A 182 12.72 0.33 20.29
C GLN A 182 11.80 -0.83 20.68
N LYS A 183 12.17 -1.53 21.75
CA LYS A 183 11.46 -2.70 22.30
C LYS A 183 11.34 -3.83 21.27
N ASP A 184 12.36 -4.02 20.45
CA ASP A 184 12.45 -5.04 19.42
C ASP A 184 13.21 -6.28 19.93
N LYS A 185 12.88 -7.46 19.40
CA LYS A 185 13.57 -8.69 19.84
C LYS A 185 14.96 -8.81 19.22
N TRP A 186 15.08 -8.50 17.94
CA TRP A 186 16.31 -8.63 17.16
C TRP A 186 16.43 -7.45 16.22
N VAL A 187 17.58 -6.76 16.27
CA VAL A 187 17.90 -5.64 15.40
C VAL A 187 19.25 -5.93 14.74
N THR A 188 19.25 -5.99 13.42
CA THR A 188 20.45 -6.10 12.59
C THR A 188 20.55 -4.88 11.70
N ALA A 189 21.63 -4.11 11.84
CA ALA A 189 21.90 -2.94 11.01
C ALA A 189 23.29 -3.06 10.37
N GLU A 190 23.33 -3.15 9.04
CA GLU A 190 24.57 -3.27 8.28
C GLU A 190 24.79 -2.03 7.42
N LYS A 191 26.04 -1.56 7.34
CA LYS A 191 26.48 -0.45 6.47
C LYS A 191 25.76 0.87 6.75
N GLY A 192 25.29 1.04 7.99
CA GLY A 192 24.60 2.24 8.44
C GLY A 192 25.52 3.25 9.12
N LYS A 193 25.12 4.53 9.13
CA LYS A 193 25.88 5.59 9.81
C LYS A 193 25.54 5.68 11.29
N TRP A 194 24.25 5.61 11.63
CA TRP A 194 23.76 5.79 13.00
C TRP A 194 22.72 4.74 13.33
N VAL A 195 22.92 4.02 14.43
CA VAL A 195 22.00 3.01 14.94
C VAL A 195 21.70 3.34 16.40
N THR A 196 20.42 3.50 16.72
CA THR A 196 19.93 3.69 18.09
C THR A 196 18.96 2.56 18.39
N ALA A 197 19.23 1.83 19.46
CA ALA A 197 18.47 0.64 19.87
C ALA A 197 18.16 0.77 21.37
N GLU A 198 16.88 0.78 21.73
CA GLU A 198 16.43 1.00 23.10
C GLU A 198 15.52 -0.14 23.59
N LYS A 199 15.91 -0.78 24.70
CA LYS A 199 15.15 -1.90 25.30
C LYS A 199 15.01 -3.09 24.35
N ASP A 200 15.97 -3.24 23.45
CA ASP A 200 16.04 -4.34 22.49
C ASP A 200 16.80 -5.52 23.09
N LYS A 201 16.41 -6.76 22.77
CA LYS A 201 17.06 -7.94 23.35
C LYS A 201 18.41 -8.26 22.71
N TRP A 202 18.50 -8.11 21.40
CA TRP A 202 19.69 -8.44 20.62
C TRP A 202 19.90 -7.39 19.54
N VAL A 203 21.08 -6.79 19.52
CA VAL A 203 21.44 -5.73 18.57
C VAL A 203 22.79 -6.07 17.95
N THR A 204 22.83 -6.16 16.63
CA THR A 204 24.06 -6.24 15.85
C THR A 204 24.13 -5.05 14.91
N SER A 205 25.23 -4.29 14.99
CA SER A 205 25.47 -3.14 14.11
C SER A 205 26.86 -3.19 13.52
N GLN A 206 26.96 -3.13 12.20
CA GLN A 206 28.22 -2.97 11.46
C GLN A 206 28.16 -1.67 10.67
N SER A 207 29.05 -0.74 10.97
CA SER A 207 29.22 0.50 10.19
C SER A 207 30.28 0.31 9.13
N ASP A 208 30.07 0.90 7.95
CA ASP A 208 31.16 1.06 6.98
C ASP A 208 32.16 2.09 7.56
N LYS A 209 33.45 1.74 7.59
CA LYS A 209 34.56 2.65 7.96
C LYS A 209 34.67 3.81 6.98
#